data_AF-A0A3B8QYU3-F1
#
_entry.id   AF-A0A3B8QYU3-F1
#
_cell.length_a   1.000
_cell.length_b   1.000
_cell.length_c   1.000
_cell.angle_alpha   90.00
_cell.angle_beta   90.00
_cell.angle_gamma   90.00
#
_symmetry.space_group_name_H-M   'P 1'
#
loop_
_entity.id
_entity.type
_entity.pdbx_description
1 polymer ?
#
loop_
_entity_poly.entity_id
_entity_poly.type
_entity_poly.pdbx_seq_one_letter_code
_entity_poly.pdbx_strand_id
1 'polypeptide(L)'
;GDFKGKTIVPFCTSHSSGLGSSDRNLHSLAPDAVWIPGRRFAGNTSKAELEKWISGLDIKFDTDMDYSKFPLSEGKNGKAPTIRLSSGYDMPVVGLGTYSFTGDVCVNSVKSAISLGFRKIDTAHMYGNEVEVGRGVRESGVPREEIFVATKIYPNQYGNPEAAIEECLRKLDLGYVDLMLLHHPGTNDVKAYKAMERYVKEGKIRSIGVSCYYIKEIDDFIRQVDIKPVLVQNEVHPYYQDTDVVPYIQNLGIAVEAWYPLGGRGHQKELLSDPLLTEIAMRHGKSVAQVILRWDLQRGVVVIPGSSNPDHMKENISIFDFELTEDEMTQIAALNRNEKHDWY
;
A
#
# COMPACT_ATOMS: atom_id res chain seq x y z
N GLY A 1 -13.95 -12.95 -18.68
CA GLY A 1 -12.79 -12.06 -18.54
C GLY A 1 -11.81 -12.37 -19.65
N ASP A 2 -10.89 -11.46 -19.95
CA ASP A 2 -9.77 -11.78 -20.84
C ASP A 2 -8.77 -12.68 -20.09
N PHE A 3 -8.70 -13.95 -20.49
CA PHE A 3 -7.79 -14.94 -19.92
C PHE A 3 -6.56 -15.17 -20.80
N LYS A 4 -6.35 -14.35 -21.83
CA LYS A 4 -5.23 -14.49 -22.75
C LYS A 4 -3.90 -14.45 -22.00
N GLY A 5 -3.09 -15.50 -22.18
CA GLY A 5 -1.78 -15.64 -21.54
C GLY A 5 -1.80 -15.88 -20.03
N LYS A 6 -2.98 -16.09 -19.42
CA LYS A 6 -3.11 -16.47 -18.01
C LYS A 6 -3.03 -17.99 -17.87
N THR A 7 -2.51 -18.44 -16.73
CA THR A 7 -2.49 -19.87 -16.37
C THR A 7 -3.77 -20.23 -15.62
N ILE A 8 -4.50 -21.24 -16.07
CA ILE A 8 -5.70 -21.77 -15.41
C ILE A 8 -5.39 -23.17 -14.85
N VAL A 9 -5.72 -23.37 -13.57
CA VAL A 9 -5.58 -24.65 -12.87
C VAL A 9 -6.94 -25.02 -12.25
N PRO A 10 -7.67 -25.97 -12.83
CA PRO A 10 -8.91 -26.43 -12.24
C PRO A 10 -8.65 -27.29 -11.00
N PHE A 11 -9.47 -27.11 -9.96
CA PHE A 11 -9.50 -28.05 -8.83
C PHE A 11 -10.90 -28.24 -8.29
N CYS A 12 -11.13 -29.35 -7.60
CA CYS A 12 -12.44 -29.66 -7.01
C CYS A 12 -12.31 -30.43 -5.70
N THR A 13 -13.11 -30.05 -4.71
CA THR A 13 -13.29 -30.73 -3.43
C THR A 13 -14.70 -31.34 -3.38
N SER A 14 -14.92 -32.50 -4.02
CA SER A 14 -16.21 -33.21 -3.89
C SER A 14 -16.04 -34.73 -3.84
N HIS A 15 -17.05 -35.40 -3.26
CA HIS A 15 -17.08 -36.85 -3.00
C HIS A 15 -17.48 -37.71 -4.22
N SER A 16 -17.65 -37.13 -5.41
CA SER A 16 -18.00 -37.86 -6.64
C SER A 16 -16.80 -38.17 -7.54
N SER A 17 -17.01 -38.95 -8.61
CA SER A 17 -15.98 -39.42 -9.56
C SER A 17 -15.12 -38.28 -10.17
N GLY A 18 -13.95 -38.64 -10.73
CA GLY A 18 -12.86 -37.74 -11.15
C GLY A 18 -13.24 -36.51 -12.01
N LEU A 19 -12.31 -35.56 -12.16
CA LEU A 19 -12.55 -34.29 -12.89
C LEU A 19 -13.12 -34.48 -14.30
N GLY A 20 -12.75 -35.56 -15.00
CA GLY A 20 -13.44 -36.02 -16.22
C GLY A 20 -13.57 -34.95 -17.31
N SER A 21 -14.75 -34.88 -17.94
CA SER A 21 -15.06 -33.88 -18.97
C SER A 21 -15.31 -32.48 -18.42
N SER A 22 -15.48 -32.33 -17.10
CA SER A 22 -15.79 -31.04 -16.46
C SER A 22 -14.71 -30.00 -16.72
N ASP A 23 -13.44 -30.42 -16.70
CA ASP A 23 -12.28 -29.59 -17.04
C ASP A 23 -12.30 -29.20 -18.53
N ARG A 24 -12.36 -30.20 -19.42
CA ARG A 24 -12.36 -30.01 -20.88
C ARG A 24 -13.46 -29.07 -21.37
N ASN A 25 -14.63 -29.08 -20.73
CA ASN A 25 -15.74 -28.21 -21.07
C ASN A 25 -15.49 -26.73 -20.73
N LEU A 26 -14.55 -26.43 -19.83
CA LEU A 26 -14.19 -25.04 -19.48
C LEU A 26 -13.17 -24.45 -20.45
N HIS A 27 -12.41 -25.26 -21.19
CA HIS A 27 -11.40 -24.78 -22.14
C HIS A 27 -12.00 -23.86 -23.21
N SER A 28 -13.23 -24.13 -23.67
CA SER A 28 -13.90 -23.27 -24.65
C SER A 28 -14.25 -21.88 -24.12
N LEU A 29 -14.27 -21.70 -22.79
CA LEU A 29 -14.53 -20.40 -22.15
C LEU A 29 -13.26 -19.54 -22.02
N ALA A 30 -12.07 -20.15 -22.14
CA ALA A 30 -10.78 -19.45 -22.11
C ALA A 30 -9.79 -20.13 -23.08
N PRO A 31 -10.02 -20.01 -24.40
CA PRO A 31 -9.23 -20.71 -25.41
C PRO A 31 -7.78 -20.23 -25.49
N ASP A 32 -7.52 -18.98 -25.09
CA ASP A 32 -6.19 -18.35 -25.14
C ASP A 32 -5.42 -18.44 -23.81
N ALA A 33 -5.91 -19.24 -22.86
CA ALA A 33 -5.24 -19.48 -21.58
C ALA A 33 -4.27 -20.67 -21.66
N VAL A 34 -3.29 -20.68 -20.77
CA VAL A 34 -2.42 -21.84 -20.53
C VAL A 34 -3.10 -22.73 -19.51
N TRP A 35 -3.56 -23.91 -19.93
CA TRP A 35 -4.25 -24.85 -19.05
C TRP A 35 -3.28 -25.86 -18.44
N ILE A 36 -3.25 -25.93 -17.11
CA ILE A 36 -2.54 -26.98 -16.38
C ILE A 36 -3.55 -28.06 -15.99
N PRO A 37 -3.21 -29.36 -16.12
CA PRO A 37 -4.09 -30.44 -15.71
C PRO A 37 -4.59 -30.26 -14.28
N GLY A 38 -5.92 -30.17 -14.13
CA GLY A 38 -6.52 -29.97 -12.82
C GLY A 38 -6.40 -31.18 -11.90
N ARG A 39 -6.61 -30.96 -10.60
CA ARG A 39 -6.62 -32.04 -9.59
C ARG A 39 -7.88 -32.04 -8.74
N ARG A 40 -8.38 -33.23 -8.45
CA ARG A 40 -9.44 -33.45 -7.46
C ARG A 40 -8.82 -33.77 -6.10
N PHE A 41 -9.40 -33.19 -5.07
CA PHE A 41 -9.04 -33.43 -3.68
C PHE A 41 -10.19 -34.11 -2.96
N ALA A 42 -9.85 -35.14 -2.17
CA ALA A 42 -10.80 -35.74 -1.25
C ALA A 42 -11.22 -34.69 -0.19
N GLY A 43 -12.44 -34.81 0.34
CA GLY A 43 -12.95 -33.86 1.34
C GLY A 43 -12.11 -33.77 2.62
N ASN A 44 -11.27 -34.77 2.88
CA ASN A 44 -10.35 -34.86 4.01
C ASN A 44 -8.87 -34.60 3.63
N THR A 45 -8.60 -34.07 2.44
CA THR A 45 -7.22 -33.74 2.02
C THR A 45 -6.61 -32.73 2.99
N SER A 46 -5.41 -33.00 3.47
CA SER A 46 -4.70 -32.11 4.39
C SER A 46 -4.18 -30.84 3.69
N LYS A 47 -4.00 -29.76 4.45
CA LYS A 47 -3.36 -28.53 3.95
C LYS A 47 -1.98 -28.81 3.36
N ALA A 48 -1.17 -29.65 4.01
CA ALA A 48 0.16 -30.02 3.53
C ALA A 48 0.14 -30.74 2.17
N GLU A 49 -0.86 -31.58 1.90
CA GLU A 49 -1.03 -32.24 0.60
C GLU A 49 -1.45 -31.27 -0.51
N LEU A 50 -2.27 -30.26 -0.17
CA LEU A 50 -2.65 -29.18 -1.08
C LEU A 50 -1.43 -28.32 -1.43
N GLU A 51 -0.66 -27.91 -0.42
CA GLU A 51 0.58 -27.14 -0.59
C GLU A 51 1.58 -27.90 -1.47
N LYS A 52 1.81 -29.18 -1.18
CA LYS A 52 2.70 -30.03 -1.99
C LYS A 52 2.24 -30.12 -3.45
N TRP A 53 0.94 -30.19 -3.70
CA TRP A 53 0.42 -30.17 -5.06
C TRP A 53 0.70 -28.85 -5.76
N ILE A 54 0.33 -27.73 -5.12
CA ILE A 54 0.49 -26.38 -5.66
C ILE A 54 1.96 -26.10 -5.98
N SER A 55 2.88 -26.40 -5.06
CA SER A 55 4.32 -26.24 -5.27
C SER A 55 4.87 -27.12 -6.40
N GLY A 56 4.19 -28.22 -6.74
CA GLY A 56 4.57 -29.11 -7.84
C GLY A 56 4.06 -28.68 -9.22
N LEU A 57 3.23 -27.62 -9.33
CA LEU A 57 2.60 -27.24 -10.60
C LEU A 57 3.51 -26.41 -11.53
N ASP A 58 4.76 -26.13 -11.15
CA ASP A 58 5.69 -25.23 -11.88
C ASP A 58 5.02 -23.94 -12.36
N ILE A 59 4.04 -23.46 -11.58
CA ILE A 59 3.39 -22.18 -11.82
C ILE A 59 4.36 -21.14 -11.31
N LYS A 60 4.85 -20.32 -12.23
CA LYS A 60 5.39 -19.01 -11.88
C LYS A 60 4.23 -18.18 -11.37
N PHE A 61 3.95 -18.30 -10.08
CA PHE A 61 3.28 -17.24 -9.38
C PHE A 61 4.18 -16.00 -9.55
N ASP A 62 3.62 -14.81 -9.66
CA ASP A 62 4.35 -13.57 -9.36
C ASP A 62 4.66 -13.54 -7.84
N THR A 63 5.27 -14.61 -7.33
CA THR A 63 5.81 -14.77 -5.97
C THR A 63 7.09 -13.98 -5.78
N ASP A 64 7.57 -13.30 -6.83
CA ASP A 64 8.74 -12.43 -6.76
C ASP A 64 8.42 -11.05 -6.17
N MET A 65 7.16 -10.75 -5.85
CA MET A 65 6.82 -9.52 -5.12
C MET A 65 6.99 -9.73 -3.61
N ASP A 66 8.26 -9.80 -3.20
CA ASP A 66 8.67 -9.71 -1.80
C ASP A 66 8.47 -8.27 -1.30
N TYR A 67 7.28 -7.96 -0.78
CA TYR A 67 6.98 -6.65 -0.22
C TYR A 67 7.78 -6.31 1.06
N SER A 68 8.60 -7.23 1.58
CA SER A 68 9.55 -6.94 2.66
C SER A 68 10.85 -6.31 2.14
N LYS A 69 11.10 -6.30 0.82
CA LYS A 69 12.33 -5.77 0.22
C LYS A 69 12.05 -4.83 -0.94
N PHE A 70 12.42 -3.57 -0.78
CA PHE A 70 12.30 -2.57 -1.83
C PHE A 70 13.60 -2.45 -2.64
N PRO A 71 13.52 -2.09 -3.94
CA PRO A 71 14.70 -1.88 -4.78
C PRO A 71 15.36 -0.52 -4.48
N LEU A 72 15.81 -0.30 -3.25
CA LEU A 72 16.30 0.99 -2.75
C LEU A 72 17.55 1.49 -3.50
N SER A 73 18.36 0.58 -4.05
CA SER A 73 19.52 0.89 -4.88
C SER A 73 19.17 1.54 -6.23
N GLU A 74 17.93 1.40 -6.68
CA GLU A 74 17.44 2.06 -7.90
C GLU A 74 17.02 3.53 -7.65
N GLY A 75 16.83 3.89 -6.38
CA GLY A 75 16.51 5.24 -5.95
C GLY A 75 17.67 6.21 -6.10
N LYS A 76 17.33 7.49 -6.25
CA LYS A 76 18.28 8.61 -6.12
C LYS A 76 17.62 9.70 -5.30
N ASN A 77 18.40 10.54 -4.63
CA ASN A 77 17.82 11.68 -3.89
C ASN A 77 16.96 12.54 -4.83
N GLY A 78 15.70 12.79 -4.43
CA GLY A 78 14.71 13.46 -5.29
C GLY A 78 14.06 12.56 -6.35
N LYS A 79 14.30 11.25 -6.34
CA LYS A 79 13.63 10.26 -7.21
C LYS A 79 13.54 8.91 -6.51
N ALA A 80 12.43 8.70 -5.79
CA ALA A 80 12.16 7.42 -5.14
C ALA A 80 11.95 6.29 -6.17
N PRO A 81 12.40 5.07 -5.86
CA PRO A 81 12.04 3.90 -6.66
C PRO A 81 10.56 3.55 -6.44
N THR A 82 10.08 2.62 -7.25
CA THR A 82 8.69 2.13 -7.20
C THR A 82 8.66 0.66 -6.84
N ILE A 83 7.56 0.22 -6.24
CA ILE A 83 7.18 -1.19 -6.13
C ILE A 83 6.01 -1.48 -7.07
N ARG A 84 6.00 -2.67 -7.65
CA ARG A 84 4.84 -3.17 -8.39
C ARG A 84 3.79 -3.65 -7.39
N LEU A 85 2.58 -3.09 -7.44
CA LEU A 85 1.44 -3.55 -6.66
C LEU A 85 0.80 -4.77 -7.34
N SER A 86 0.06 -5.57 -6.58
CA SER A 86 -0.69 -6.74 -7.10
C SER A 86 -1.83 -6.39 -8.06
N SER A 87 -2.22 -5.12 -8.13
CA SER A 87 -3.09 -4.56 -9.18
C SER A 87 -2.38 -4.40 -10.53
N GLY A 88 -1.06 -4.54 -10.59
CA GLY A 88 -0.26 -4.37 -11.79
C GLY A 88 0.28 -2.95 -12.01
N TYR A 89 0.03 -2.01 -11.10
CA TYR A 89 0.52 -0.63 -11.18
C TYR A 89 1.77 -0.41 -10.31
N ASP A 90 2.67 0.46 -10.76
CA ASP A 90 3.85 0.85 -10.00
C ASP A 90 3.52 2.00 -9.03
N MET A 91 3.95 1.87 -7.78
CA MET A 91 3.74 2.88 -6.73
C MET A 91 5.09 3.34 -6.15
N PRO A 92 5.36 4.66 -6.06
CA PRO A 92 6.54 5.18 -5.38
C PRO A 92 6.56 4.80 -3.90
N VAL A 93 7.73 4.43 -3.37
CA VAL A 93 7.89 4.03 -1.96
C VAL A 93 7.98 5.20 -0.97
N VAL A 94 8.05 6.43 -1.50
CA VAL A 94 8.02 7.68 -0.72
C VAL A 94 6.92 8.58 -1.30
N GLY A 95 6.04 9.08 -0.43
CA GLY A 95 5.01 10.05 -0.79
C GLY A 95 4.91 11.22 0.17
N LEU A 96 4.07 12.19 -0.18
CA LEU A 96 3.69 13.31 0.68
C LEU A 96 2.32 13.03 1.31
N GLY A 97 2.25 12.95 2.65
CA GLY A 97 0.98 12.98 3.37
C GLY A 97 0.45 14.42 3.49
N THR A 98 -0.81 14.67 3.14
CA THR A 98 -1.39 16.03 3.13
C THR A 98 -2.31 16.34 4.29
N TYR A 99 -2.28 15.52 5.35
CA TYR A 99 -3.08 15.78 6.54
C TYR A 99 -2.80 17.17 7.11
N SER A 100 -3.85 17.86 7.57
CA SER A 100 -3.84 19.23 8.10
C SER A 100 -3.54 20.37 7.12
N PHE A 101 -3.22 20.09 5.86
CA PHE A 101 -3.01 21.16 4.88
C PHE A 101 -4.35 21.69 4.36
N THR A 102 -4.51 23.01 4.30
CA THR A 102 -5.75 23.65 3.83
C THR A 102 -5.44 24.82 2.89
N GLY A 103 -6.37 25.12 1.98
CA GLY A 103 -6.26 26.25 1.06
C GLY A 103 -4.95 26.26 0.26
N ASP A 104 -4.38 27.45 0.08
CA ASP A 104 -3.15 27.63 -0.70
C ASP A 104 -1.92 26.92 -0.10
N VAL A 105 -1.91 26.65 1.22
CA VAL A 105 -0.83 25.86 1.83
C VAL A 105 -0.84 24.44 1.26
N CYS A 106 -2.01 23.83 1.10
CA CYS A 106 -2.12 22.50 0.49
C CYS A 106 -1.68 22.50 -0.97
N VAL A 107 -2.21 23.44 -1.78
CA VAL A 107 -1.87 23.57 -3.20
C VAL A 107 -0.36 23.76 -3.40
N ASN A 108 0.25 24.69 -2.67
CA ASN A 108 1.67 25.01 -2.78
C ASN A 108 2.55 23.87 -2.24
N SER A 109 2.11 23.15 -1.21
CA SER A 109 2.86 22.00 -0.67
C SER A 109 2.92 20.86 -1.68
N VAL A 110 1.79 20.54 -2.33
CA VAL A 110 1.72 19.51 -3.38
C VAL A 110 2.61 19.89 -4.57
N LYS A 111 2.52 21.14 -5.05
CA LYS A 111 3.38 21.63 -6.14
C LYS A 111 4.87 21.57 -5.79
N SER A 112 5.23 21.96 -4.56
CA SER A 112 6.61 21.93 -4.08
C SER A 112 7.14 20.50 -3.97
N ALA A 113 6.34 19.56 -3.45
CA ALA A 113 6.75 18.17 -3.38
C ALA A 113 6.98 17.59 -4.79
N ILE A 114 6.06 17.85 -5.74
CA ILE A 114 6.21 17.35 -7.11
C ILE A 114 7.44 17.94 -7.80
N SER A 115 7.74 19.22 -7.60
CA SER A 115 8.94 19.87 -8.17
C SER A 115 10.24 19.35 -7.54
N LEU A 116 10.21 18.91 -6.28
CA LEU A 116 11.31 18.23 -5.60
C LEU A 116 11.46 16.75 -5.96
N GLY A 117 10.54 16.22 -6.79
CA GLY A 117 10.60 14.88 -7.35
C GLY A 117 9.71 13.83 -6.68
N PHE A 118 8.85 14.23 -5.73
CA PHE A 118 7.80 13.33 -5.27
C PHE A 118 6.87 12.97 -6.43
N ARG A 119 6.45 11.71 -6.45
CA ARG A 119 5.47 11.19 -7.42
C ARG A 119 4.33 10.46 -6.74
N LYS A 120 4.19 10.58 -5.42
CA LYS A 120 3.05 10.04 -4.67
C LYS A 120 2.50 11.08 -3.70
N ILE A 121 1.20 11.29 -3.74
CA ILE A 121 0.47 12.22 -2.87
C ILE A 121 -0.65 11.46 -2.17
N ASP A 122 -0.68 11.51 -0.84
CA ASP A 122 -1.67 10.85 0.00
C ASP A 122 -2.58 11.89 0.66
N THR A 123 -3.89 11.77 0.40
CA THR A 123 -4.96 12.57 1.02
C THR A 123 -6.07 11.65 1.54
N ALA A 124 -7.20 12.22 1.97
CA ALA A 124 -8.40 11.50 2.35
C ALA A 124 -9.62 12.44 2.35
N HIS A 125 -10.82 11.84 2.24
CA HIS A 125 -12.08 12.57 2.44
C HIS A 125 -12.09 13.38 3.74
N MET A 126 -11.68 12.78 4.86
CA MET A 126 -11.70 13.42 6.17
C MET A 126 -10.75 14.60 6.31
N TYR A 127 -9.78 14.75 5.41
CA TYR A 127 -8.83 15.87 5.48
C TYR A 127 -9.46 17.14 4.91
N GLY A 128 -10.56 17.00 4.16
CA GLY A 128 -11.30 18.11 3.58
C GLY A 128 -10.55 18.88 2.50
N ASN A 129 -9.46 18.32 1.97
CA ASN A 129 -8.52 19.04 1.08
C ASN A 129 -8.31 18.40 -0.29
N GLU A 130 -9.20 17.49 -0.70
CA GLU A 130 -9.12 16.81 -2.01
C GLU A 130 -9.17 17.78 -3.19
N VAL A 131 -9.91 18.89 -3.07
CA VAL A 131 -9.98 19.93 -4.11
C VAL A 131 -8.63 20.61 -4.30
N GLU A 132 -7.97 20.95 -3.19
CA GLU A 132 -6.66 21.58 -3.17
C GLU A 132 -5.56 20.64 -3.66
N VAL A 133 -5.61 19.35 -3.26
CA VAL A 133 -4.68 18.34 -3.77
C VAL A 133 -4.83 18.18 -5.28
N GLY A 134 -6.06 18.04 -5.76
CA GLY A 134 -6.35 17.97 -7.20
C GLY A 134 -5.81 19.18 -7.97
N ARG A 135 -6.06 20.39 -7.44
CA ARG A 135 -5.53 21.63 -8.00
C ARG A 135 -4.00 21.65 -8.01
N GLY A 136 -3.34 21.27 -6.90
CA GLY A 136 -1.89 21.20 -6.80
C GLY A 136 -1.26 20.24 -7.82
N VAL A 137 -1.88 19.08 -8.04
CA VAL A 137 -1.46 18.10 -9.06
C VAL A 137 -1.58 18.70 -10.47
N ARG A 138 -2.75 19.26 -10.84
CA ARG A 138 -2.96 19.86 -12.16
C ARG A 138 -2.04 21.05 -12.45
N GLU A 139 -1.75 21.86 -11.43
CA GLU A 139 -0.88 23.03 -11.54
C GLU A 139 0.62 22.71 -11.41
N SER A 140 1.00 21.45 -11.16
CA SER A 140 2.40 21.06 -10.93
C SER A 140 3.27 21.12 -12.18
N GLY A 141 2.67 21.05 -13.38
CA GLY A 141 3.38 20.96 -14.65
C GLY A 141 3.91 19.56 -14.99
N VAL A 142 3.67 18.55 -14.14
CA VAL A 142 4.02 17.15 -14.38
C VAL A 142 2.79 16.39 -14.92
N PRO A 143 2.95 15.51 -15.93
CA PRO A 143 1.83 14.72 -16.46
C PRO A 143 1.11 13.92 -15.37
N ARG A 144 -0.23 13.86 -15.44
CA ARG A 144 -1.07 13.20 -14.43
C ARG A 144 -0.70 11.73 -14.26
N GLU A 145 -0.36 11.05 -15.36
CA GLU A 145 0.04 9.65 -15.40
C GLU A 145 1.38 9.34 -14.72
N GLU A 146 2.20 10.37 -14.45
CA GLU A 146 3.44 10.22 -13.69
C GLU A 146 3.23 10.37 -12.17
N ILE A 147 2.07 10.87 -11.73
CA ILE A 147 1.78 11.16 -10.32
C ILE A 147 0.81 10.12 -9.77
N PHE A 148 1.18 9.44 -8.70
CA PHE A 148 0.34 8.50 -7.99
C PHE A 148 -0.46 9.22 -6.90
N VAL A 149 -1.80 9.30 -7.04
CA VAL A 149 -2.66 9.95 -6.04
C VAL A 149 -3.46 8.91 -5.26
N ALA A 150 -3.26 8.90 -3.93
CA ALA A 150 -4.00 8.09 -2.98
C ALA A 150 -5.04 8.93 -2.21
N THR A 151 -6.24 8.41 -2.03
CA THR A 151 -7.29 8.99 -1.17
C THR A 151 -8.05 7.90 -0.43
N LYS A 152 -8.94 8.29 0.50
CA LYS A 152 -9.61 7.37 1.42
C LYS A 152 -11.09 7.72 1.59
N ILE A 153 -11.94 6.70 1.55
CA ILE A 153 -13.35 6.76 1.96
C ILE A 153 -13.42 6.53 3.47
N TYR A 154 -14.19 7.33 4.20
CA TYR A 154 -14.30 7.21 5.66
C TYR A 154 -15.55 6.42 6.09
N PRO A 155 -15.60 5.80 7.30
CA PRO A 155 -16.74 4.99 7.72
C PRO A 155 -18.12 5.65 7.62
N ASN A 156 -18.23 6.97 7.80
CA ASN A 156 -19.49 7.70 7.64
C ASN A 156 -20.04 7.68 6.19
N GLN A 157 -19.21 7.33 5.20
CA GLN A 157 -19.56 7.25 3.79
C GLN A 157 -19.92 5.82 3.33
N TYR A 158 -19.61 4.79 4.13
CA TYR A 158 -19.81 3.38 3.72
C TYR A 158 -21.28 3.00 3.50
N GLY A 159 -22.22 3.80 4.02
CA GLY A 159 -23.65 3.63 3.75
C GLY A 159 -24.02 3.86 2.28
N ASN A 160 -23.35 4.77 1.59
CA ASN A 160 -23.56 5.10 0.17
C ASN A 160 -22.20 5.30 -0.53
N PRO A 161 -21.43 4.22 -0.74
CA PRO A 161 -20.05 4.32 -1.19
C PRO A 161 -19.93 4.83 -2.63
N GLU A 162 -20.89 4.55 -3.51
CA GLU A 162 -20.89 5.07 -4.89
C GLU A 162 -20.92 6.60 -4.91
N ALA A 163 -21.82 7.21 -4.13
CA ALA A 163 -21.88 8.67 -4.03
C ALA A 163 -20.57 9.26 -3.47
N ALA A 164 -19.96 8.59 -2.51
CA ALA A 164 -18.69 9.01 -1.92
C ALA A 164 -17.53 8.95 -2.94
N ILE A 165 -17.46 7.88 -3.74
CA ILE A 165 -16.43 7.70 -4.78
C ILE A 165 -16.60 8.76 -5.88
N GLU A 166 -17.83 9.00 -6.36
CA GLU A 166 -18.09 10.02 -7.38
C GLU A 166 -17.80 11.44 -6.86
N GLU A 167 -18.12 11.72 -5.60
CA GLU A 167 -17.77 13.00 -4.98
C GLU A 167 -16.25 13.20 -4.91
N CYS A 168 -15.52 12.16 -4.51
CA CYS A 168 -14.06 12.15 -4.48
C CYS A 168 -13.46 12.41 -5.88
N LEU A 169 -13.89 11.67 -6.89
CA LEU A 169 -13.44 11.84 -8.28
C LEU A 169 -13.68 13.27 -8.78
N ARG A 170 -14.85 13.84 -8.47
CA ARG A 170 -15.19 15.23 -8.81
C ARG A 170 -14.35 16.26 -8.06
N LYS A 171 -14.07 16.02 -6.77
CA LYS A 171 -13.26 16.93 -5.94
C LYS A 171 -11.81 16.95 -6.41
N LEU A 172 -11.22 15.77 -6.60
CA LEU A 172 -9.87 15.64 -7.12
C LEU A 172 -9.78 16.19 -8.54
N ASP A 173 -10.76 15.91 -9.41
CA ASP A 173 -10.78 16.36 -10.81
C ASP A 173 -9.49 15.97 -11.56
N LEU A 174 -9.17 14.67 -11.50
CA LEU A 174 -7.94 14.08 -12.04
C LEU A 174 -8.20 12.94 -13.04
N GLY A 175 -9.47 12.69 -13.39
CA GLY A 175 -9.91 11.61 -14.28
C GLY A 175 -10.00 10.22 -13.63
N TYR A 176 -9.04 9.87 -12.77
CA TYR A 176 -9.01 8.61 -12.02
C TYR A 176 -8.24 8.77 -10.69
N VAL A 177 -8.38 7.78 -9.81
CA VAL A 177 -7.61 7.63 -8.56
C VAL A 177 -6.65 6.45 -8.69
N ASP A 178 -5.38 6.63 -8.31
CA ASP A 178 -4.39 5.55 -8.38
C ASP A 178 -4.59 4.52 -7.27
N LEU A 179 -4.87 4.98 -6.05
CA LEU A 179 -5.17 4.14 -4.90
C LEU A 179 -6.31 4.72 -4.07
N MET A 180 -7.37 3.93 -3.89
CA MET A 180 -8.42 4.28 -2.94
C MET A 180 -8.39 3.31 -1.77
N LEU A 181 -8.41 3.86 -0.55
CA LEU A 181 -8.42 3.07 0.68
C LEU A 181 -9.75 3.20 1.42
N LEU A 182 -10.15 2.16 2.14
CA LEU A 182 -11.02 2.32 3.29
C LEU A 182 -10.20 2.91 4.43
N HIS A 183 -10.62 4.03 5.02
CA HIS A 183 -9.80 4.76 5.99
C HIS A 183 -9.67 4.03 7.33
N HIS A 184 -10.74 3.37 7.77
CA HIS A 184 -10.78 2.51 8.96
C HIS A 184 -11.76 1.35 8.74
N PRO A 185 -11.62 0.24 9.49
CA PRO A 185 -12.69 -0.73 9.64
C PRO A 185 -13.98 -0.05 10.13
N GLY A 186 -15.13 -0.59 9.74
CA GLY A 186 -16.41 -0.05 10.18
C GLY A 186 -17.61 -0.73 9.54
N THR A 187 -18.80 -0.40 10.04
CA THR A 187 -20.05 -0.93 9.49
C THR A 187 -20.15 -0.62 8.00
N ASN A 188 -20.45 -1.65 7.19
CA ASN A 188 -20.52 -1.60 5.72
C ASN A 188 -19.17 -1.45 4.99
N ASP A 189 -18.04 -1.70 5.64
CA ASP A 189 -16.72 -1.71 4.97
C ASP A 189 -16.65 -2.66 3.76
N VAL A 190 -17.13 -3.90 3.88
CA VAL A 190 -17.21 -4.87 2.76
C VAL A 190 -18.08 -4.34 1.63
N LYS A 191 -19.20 -3.67 1.95
CA LYS A 191 -20.07 -3.03 0.95
C LYS A 191 -19.33 -1.91 0.22
N ALA A 192 -18.61 -1.05 0.95
CA ALA A 192 -17.83 0.03 0.39
C ALA A 192 -16.69 -0.49 -0.49
N TYR A 193 -15.98 -1.52 -0.03
CA TYR A 193 -14.92 -2.14 -0.81
C TYR A 193 -15.43 -2.77 -2.10
N LYS A 194 -16.56 -3.48 -2.06
CA LYS A 194 -17.21 -4.01 -3.27
C LYS A 194 -17.65 -2.94 -4.26
N ALA A 195 -17.96 -1.73 -3.78
CA ALA A 195 -18.15 -0.58 -4.67
C ALA A 195 -16.82 -0.19 -5.32
N MET A 196 -15.74 -0.04 -4.54
CA MET A 196 -14.41 0.26 -5.08
C MET A 196 -13.97 -0.79 -6.14
N GLU A 197 -14.25 -2.08 -5.95
CA GLU A 197 -14.01 -3.14 -6.95
C GLU A 197 -14.75 -2.92 -8.28
N ARG A 198 -16.00 -2.42 -8.23
CA ARG A 198 -16.75 -2.05 -9.44
C ARG A 198 -16.07 -0.90 -10.16
N TYR A 199 -15.62 0.12 -9.42
CA TYR A 199 -14.93 1.27 -9.97
C TYR A 199 -13.53 0.93 -10.52
N VAL A 200 -12.90 -0.14 -10.01
CA VAL A 200 -11.71 -0.73 -10.64
C VAL A 200 -12.04 -1.32 -12.01
N LYS A 201 -13.12 -2.09 -12.12
CA LYS A 201 -13.58 -2.66 -13.41
C LYS A 201 -13.96 -1.56 -14.42
N GLU A 202 -14.44 -0.42 -13.96
CA GLU A 202 -14.76 0.76 -14.78
C GLU A 202 -13.52 1.60 -15.17
N GLY A 203 -12.35 1.32 -14.59
CA GLY A 203 -11.11 2.07 -14.85
C GLY A 203 -11.03 3.44 -14.16
N LYS A 204 -11.96 3.76 -13.25
CA LYS A 204 -11.97 5.01 -12.47
C LYS A 204 -11.05 4.96 -11.24
N ILE A 205 -10.79 3.76 -10.72
CA ILE A 205 -9.82 3.48 -9.65
C ILE A 205 -8.83 2.45 -10.18
N ARG A 206 -7.53 2.65 -9.99
CA ARG A 206 -6.51 1.68 -10.46
C ARG A 206 -6.24 0.59 -9.43
N SER A 207 -6.11 0.98 -8.17
CA SER A 207 -5.76 0.10 -7.06
C SER A 207 -6.64 0.38 -5.85
N ILE A 208 -6.87 -0.65 -5.04
CA ILE A 208 -7.71 -0.56 -3.85
C ILE A 208 -7.05 -1.24 -2.66
N GLY A 209 -7.19 -0.63 -1.49
CA GLY A 209 -6.56 -1.08 -0.25
C GLY A 209 -7.36 -0.69 0.98
N VAL A 210 -6.74 -0.83 2.15
CA VAL A 210 -7.36 -0.50 3.44
C VAL A 210 -6.38 0.22 4.34
N SER A 211 -6.87 0.84 5.41
CA SER A 211 -6.09 1.54 6.42
C SER A 211 -6.62 1.17 7.80
N CYS A 212 -5.72 1.01 8.77
CA CYS A 212 -6.03 0.57 10.14
C CYS A 212 -6.65 -0.84 10.22
N TYR A 213 -6.22 -1.75 9.35
CA TYR A 213 -6.58 -3.18 9.44
C TYR A 213 -5.38 -3.95 10.01
N TYR A 214 -5.62 -4.72 11.06
CA TYR A 214 -4.62 -5.58 11.72
C TYR A 214 -4.92 -7.04 11.42
N ILE A 215 -4.13 -7.98 11.98
CA ILE A 215 -4.16 -9.41 11.64
C ILE A 215 -5.58 -9.99 11.64
N LYS A 216 -6.37 -9.69 12.68
CA LYS A 216 -7.74 -10.24 12.79
C LYS A 216 -8.68 -9.63 11.75
N GLU A 217 -8.65 -8.31 11.60
CA GLU A 217 -9.54 -7.56 10.72
C GLU A 217 -9.26 -7.92 9.25
N ILE A 218 -7.97 -7.96 8.87
CA ILE A 218 -7.60 -8.28 7.48
C ILE A 218 -7.97 -9.73 7.12
N ASP A 219 -7.79 -10.69 8.04
CA ASP A 219 -8.09 -12.10 7.79
C ASP A 219 -9.56 -12.38 7.53
N ASP A 220 -10.45 -11.69 8.26
CA ASP A 220 -11.88 -11.78 8.05
C ASP A 220 -12.29 -11.03 6.77
N PHE A 221 -11.72 -9.84 6.56
CA PHE A 221 -12.07 -8.97 5.45
C PHE A 221 -11.74 -9.57 4.08
N ILE A 222 -10.53 -10.11 3.89
CA ILE A 222 -10.09 -10.65 2.59
C ILE A 222 -10.93 -11.83 2.09
N ARG A 223 -11.64 -12.52 2.98
CA ARG A 223 -12.53 -13.65 2.64
C ARG A 223 -13.87 -13.20 2.06
N GLN A 224 -14.19 -11.91 2.18
CA GLN A 224 -15.50 -11.35 1.85
C GLN A 224 -15.49 -10.52 0.55
N VAL A 225 -14.30 -10.27 -0.01
CA VAL A 225 -14.04 -9.40 -1.18
C VAL A 225 -13.44 -10.21 -2.34
N ASP A 226 -13.61 -9.73 -3.56
CA ASP A 226 -13.13 -10.39 -4.78
C ASP A 226 -11.68 -9.98 -5.12
N ILE A 227 -11.31 -8.73 -4.83
CA ILE A 227 -9.98 -8.18 -5.03
C ILE A 227 -9.31 -8.07 -3.67
N LYS A 228 -8.19 -8.76 -3.47
CA LYS A 228 -7.39 -8.60 -2.25
C LYS A 228 -6.83 -7.17 -2.17
N PRO A 229 -6.86 -6.51 -1.00
CA PRO A 229 -6.17 -5.24 -0.78
C PRO A 229 -4.73 -5.29 -1.27
N VAL A 230 -4.33 -4.30 -2.06
CA VAL A 230 -2.95 -4.22 -2.55
C VAL A 230 -2.03 -3.53 -1.54
N LEU A 231 -2.62 -2.79 -0.59
CA LEU A 231 -1.92 -2.02 0.42
C LEU A 231 -2.75 -1.97 1.73
N VAL A 232 -2.05 -2.05 2.87
CA VAL A 232 -2.55 -1.65 4.19
C VAL A 232 -1.75 -0.46 4.71
N GLN A 233 -2.44 0.63 5.05
CA GLN A 233 -1.83 1.82 5.63
C GLN A 233 -2.03 1.83 7.17
N ASN A 234 -0.97 1.68 7.95
CA ASN A 234 -1.01 1.60 9.43
C ASN A 234 -0.02 2.57 10.07
N GLU A 235 -0.17 2.79 11.38
CA GLU A 235 0.83 3.53 12.16
C GLU A 235 2.10 2.73 12.24
N VAL A 236 3.21 3.30 11.80
CA VAL A 236 4.53 2.69 11.95
C VAL A 236 5.54 3.80 12.18
N HIS A 237 6.30 3.68 13.27
CA HIS A 237 7.46 4.53 13.59
C HIS A 237 8.35 3.81 14.62
N PRO A 238 9.57 4.27 14.95
CA PRO A 238 10.48 3.53 15.83
C PRO A 238 9.92 3.14 17.21
N TYR A 239 9.04 3.94 17.80
CA TYR A 239 8.39 3.59 19.09
C TYR A 239 7.14 2.68 18.96
N TYR A 240 6.58 2.52 17.75
CA TYR A 240 5.49 1.60 17.44
C TYR A 240 5.74 0.99 16.06
N GLN A 241 6.47 -0.12 16.05
CA GLN A 241 6.98 -0.71 14.81
C GLN A 241 6.01 -1.72 14.17
N ASP A 242 4.95 -2.06 14.90
CA ASP A 242 3.91 -3.02 14.51
C ASP A 242 4.50 -4.37 14.05
N THR A 243 5.42 -4.91 14.88
CA THR A 243 6.35 -6.00 14.52
C THR A 243 5.69 -7.32 14.12
N ASP A 244 4.45 -7.54 14.53
CA ASP A 244 3.70 -8.75 14.16
C ASP A 244 2.88 -8.52 12.89
N VAL A 245 2.26 -7.34 12.74
CA VAL A 245 1.32 -7.05 11.66
C VAL A 245 2.06 -6.75 10.36
N VAL A 246 3.17 -5.99 10.39
CA VAL A 246 3.90 -5.64 9.16
C VAL A 246 4.36 -6.90 8.40
N PRO A 247 5.09 -7.85 9.02
CA PRO A 247 5.50 -9.06 8.31
C PRO A 247 4.31 -9.95 7.93
N TYR A 248 3.25 -9.96 8.74
CA TYR A 248 2.04 -10.72 8.42
C TYR A 248 1.38 -10.22 7.13
N ILE A 249 1.17 -8.90 7.02
CA ILE A 249 0.58 -8.27 5.83
C ILE A 249 1.48 -8.45 4.60
N GLN A 250 2.80 -8.28 4.75
CA GLN A 250 3.76 -8.53 3.66
C GLN A 250 3.71 -9.99 3.18
N ASN A 251 3.62 -10.96 4.09
CA ASN A 251 3.47 -12.39 3.75
C ASN A 251 2.16 -12.71 3.03
N LEU A 252 1.12 -11.88 3.19
CA LEU A 252 -0.10 -11.98 2.39
C LEU A 252 0.10 -11.43 0.97
N GLY A 253 1.27 -10.90 0.61
CA GLY A 253 1.51 -10.26 -0.68
C GLY A 253 0.81 -8.90 -0.79
N ILE A 254 0.79 -8.15 0.30
CA ILE A 254 0.16 -6.83 0.41
C ILE A 254 1.23 -5.83 0.88
N ALA A 255 1.31 -4.67 0.23
CA ALA A 255 2.25 -3.63 0.64
C ALA A 255 1.83 -2.99 1.98
N VAL A 256 2.79 -2.57 2.79
CA VAL A 256 2.53 -1.80 4.01
C VAL A 256 2.99 -0.36 3.80
N GLU A 257 2.20 0.58 4.27
CA GLU A 257 2.53 2.01 4.26
C GLU A 257 2.35 2.62 5.65
N ALA A 258 3.38 3.32 6.12
CA ALA A 258 3.43 4.02 7.38
C ALA A 258 2.73 5.38 7.27
N TRP A 259 1.62 5.55 7.98
CA TRP A 259 1.23 6.89 8.44
C TRP A 259 1.93 7.20 9.78
N TYR A 260 2.15 8.50 10.03
CA TYR A 260 2.98 9.00 11.13
C TYR A 260 4.40 8.40 11.24
N PRO A 261 5.17 8.25 10.14
CA PRO A 261 6.53 7.70 10.22
C PRO A 261 7.43 8.50 11.17
N LEU A 262 7.15 9.79 11.39
CA LEU A 262 7.89 10.67 12.29
C LEU A 262 7.21 10.85 13.66
N GLY A 263 6.42 9.89 14.12
CA GLY A 263 5.87 9.82 15.48
C GLY A 263 4.51 10.49 15.66
N GLY A 264 4.01 11.28 14.72
CA GLY A 264 2.64 11.79 14.79
C GLY A 264 2.40 12.93 15.79
N ARG A 265 1.13 13.26 16.01
CA ARG A 265 0.70 14.48 16.72
C ARG A 265 1.22 14.53 18.16
N GLY A 266 2.03 15.54 18.48
CA GLY A 266 2.55 15.75 19.84
C GLY A 266 3.76 14.90 20.21
N HIS A 267 4.12 13.89 19.41
CA HIS A 267 5.22 12.96 19.69
C HIS A 267 6.44 13.15 18.78
N GLN A 268 6.33 13.94 17.71
CA GLN A 268 7.45 14.24 16.80
C GLN A 268 8.70 14.72 17.52
N LYS A 269 8.57 15.64 18.47
CA LYS A 269 9.73 16.22 19.17
C LYS A 269 10.51 15.16 19.92
N GLU A 270 9.81 14.30 20.65
CA GLU A 270 10.45 13.23 21.42
C GLU A 270 11.22 12.29 20.50
N LEU A 271 10.56 11.80 19.45
CA LEU A 271 11.16 10.87 18.50
C LEU A 271 12.35 11.47 17.74
N LEU A 272 12.21 12.70 17.24
CA LEU A 272 13.28 13.39 16.50
C LEU A 272 14.46 13.81 17.37
N SER A 273 14.32 13.73 18.69
CA SER A 273 15.37 14.03 19.68
C SER A 273 15.94 12.78 20.37
N ASP A 274 15.54 11.58 19.94
CA ASP A 274 16.03 10.33 20.52
C ASP A 274 17.56 10.25 20.41
N PRO A 275 18.29 9.98 21.52
CA PRO A 275 19.75 9.97 21.53
C PRO A 275 20.36 8.93 20.57
N LEU A 276 19.77 7.74 20.47
CA LEU A 276 20.26 6.68 19.60
C LEU A 276 20.07 7.07 18.13
N LEU A 277 18.88 7.56 17.77
CA LEU A 277 18.63 8.02 16.40
C LEU A 277 19.52 9.20 16.02
N THR A 278 19.80 10.09 16.96
CA THR A 278 20.73 11.22 16.77
C THR A 278 22.15 10.72 16.52
N GLU A 279 22.61 9.71 17.27
CA GLU A 279 23.93 9.10 17.06
C GLU A 279 24.06 8.44 15.68
N ILE A 280 23.06 7.66 15.27
CA ILE A 280 23.02 7.03 13.94
C ILE A 280 23.01 8.11 12.85
N ALA A 281 22.20 9.15 13.00
CA ALA A 281 22.12 10.26 12.05
C ALA A 281 23.49 10.96 11.88
N MET A 282 24.23 11.18 12.98
CA MET A 282 25.58 11.74 12.93
C MET A 282 26.56 10.85 12.17
N ARG A 283 26.51 9.52 12.35
CA ARG A 283 27.39 8.56 11.64
C ARG A 283 27.22 8.62 10.12
N HIS A 284 25.99 8.84 9.65
CA HIS A 284 25.67 8.92 8.22
C HIS A 284 25.72 10.34 7.64
N GLY A 285 25.91 11.37 8.47
CA GLY A 285 25.80 12.77 8.05
C GLY A 285 24.38 13.12 7.57
N LYS A 286 23.37 12.53 8.21
CA LYS A 286 21.94 12.67 7.90
C LYS A 286 21.18 13.28 9.07
N SER A 287 19.92 13.62 8.85
CA SER A 287 19.00 13.98 9.93
C SER A 287 18.38 12.73 10.56
N VAL A 288 17.80 12.90 11.75
CA VAL A 288 16.99 11.85 12.40
C VAL A 288 15.79 11.46 11.54
N ALA A 289 15.13 12.43 10.89
CA ALA A 289 14.01 12.14 9.99
C ALA A 289 14.44 11.24 8.82
N GLN A 290 15.59 11.52 8.20
CA GLN A 290 16.14 10.68 7.13
C GLN A 290 16.46 9.26 7.60
N VAL A 291 17.04 9.11 8.79
CA VAL A 291 17.31 7.79 9.40
C VAL A 291 16.02 7.01 9.60
N ILE A 292 14.98 7.63 10.17
CA ILE A 292 13.69 6.97 10.41
C ILE A 292 13.04 6.53 9.09
N LEU A 293 12.97 7.43 8.11
CA LEU A 293 12.38 7.11 6.82
C LEU A 293 13.16 6.02 6.09
N ARG A 294 14.50 6.04 6.17
CA ARG A 294 15.35 4.99 5.59
C ARG A 294 15.13 3.64 6.29
N TRP A 295 14.97 3.66 7.62
CA TRP A 295 14.68 2.48 8.42
C TRP A 295 13.36 1.82 8.00
N ASP A 296 12.28 2.58 7.83
CA ASP A 296 11.01 2.05 7.32
C ASP A 296 11.16 1.44 5.92
N LEU A 297 11.84 2.15 5.01
CA LEU A 297 12.08 1.64 3.64
C LEU A 297 12.89 0.33 3.63
N GLN A 298 13.89 0.19 4.50
CA GLN A 298 14.67 -1.05 4.63
C GLN A 298 13.88 -2.21 5.25
N ARG A 299 12.74 -1.94 5.89
CA ARG A 299 11.77 -2.93 6.37
C ARG A 299 10.68 -3.27 5.35
N GLY A 300 10.74 -2.70 4.14
CA GLY A 300 9.68 -2.85 3.15
C GLY A 300 8.40 -2.11 3.55
N VAL A 301 8.52 -0.97 4.24
CA VAL A 301 7.41 -0.11 4.62
C VAL A 301 7.47 1.20 3.83
N VAL A 302 6.43 1.48 3.05
CA VAL A 302 6.28 2.74 2.29
C VAL A 302 6.08 3.89 3.27
N VAL A 303 6.66 5.07 2.99
CA VAL A 303 6.58 6.22 3.90
C VAL A 303 5.87 7.42 3.29
N ILE A 304 4.99 8.07 4.06
CA ILE A 304 4.26 9.28 3.65
C ILE A 304 4.38 10.42 4.68
N PRO A 305 5.59 10.93 4.98
CA PRO A 305 5.74 12.04 5.91
C PRO A 305 5.00 13.28 5.41
N GLY A 306 4.26 13.93 6.32
CA GLY A 306 3.63 15.22 6.06
C GLY A 306 4.55 16.38 6.39
N SER A 307 4.77 17.28 5.43
CA SER A 307 5.42 18.57 5.63
C SER A 307 4.88 19.60 4.66
N SER A 308 4.72 20.86 5.08
CA SER A 308 4.49 22.01 4.21
C SER A 308 5.75 22.86 4.01
N ASN A 309 6.86 22.49 4.65
CA ASN A 309 8.16 23.16 4.50
C ASN A 309 8.96 22.48 3.37
N PRO A 310 9.32 23.20 2.29
CA PRO A 310 10.10 22.66 1.18
C PRO A 310 11.46 22.08 1.57
N ASP A 311 12.14 22.63 2.58
CA ASP A 311 13.44 22.12 3.03
C ASP A 311 13.29 20.73 3.66
N HIS A 312 12.27 20.55 4.51
CA HIS A 312 11.94 19.23 5.07
C HIS A 312 11.49 18.26 3.98
N MET A 313 10.74 18.70 2.96
CA MET A 313 10.35 17.83 1.83
C MET A 313 11.59 17.34 1.08
N LYS A 314 12.53 18.24 0.78
CA LYS A 314 13.78 17.92 0.09
C LYS A 314 14.62 16.94 0.91
N GLU A 315 14.68 17.15 2.22
CA GLU A 315 15.33 16.25 3.17
C GLU A 315 14.69 14.85 3.15
N ASN A 316 13.37 14.78 3.28
CA ASN A 316 12.60 13.54 3.37
C ASN A 316 12.69 12.65 2.11
N ILE A 317 12.88 13.23 0.92
CA ILE A 317 13.09 12.45 -0.33
C ILE A 317 14.56 12.16 -0.64
N SER A 318 15.49 12.68 0.17
CA SER A 318 16.94 12.51 -0.01
C SER A 318 17.50 11.39 0.88
N ILE A 319 16.94 10.19 0.73
CA ILE A 319 17.20 9.02 1.59
C ILE A 319 17.69 7.78 0.82
N PHE A 320 18.31 7.99 -0.34
CA PHE A 320 18.74 6.90 -1.24
C PHE A 320 20.26 6.82 -1.46
N ASP A 321 21.02 7.73 -0.85
CA ASP A 321 22.48 7.81 -0.93
C ASP A 321 23.19 7.25 0.31
N PHE A 322 22.45 6.58 1.20
CA PHE A 322 22.99 5.88 2.37
C PHE A 322 22.15 4.65 2.70
N GLU A 323 22.67 3.79 3.56
CA GLU A 323 22.03 2.57 4.04
C GLU A 323 22.37 2.36 5.52
N LEU A 324 21.36 1.99 6.31
CA LEU A 324 21.54 1.61 7.70
C LEU A 324 22.11 0.20 7.78
N THR A 325 23.11 -0.01 8.63
CA THR A 325 23.70 -1.35 8.81
C THR A 325 22.74 -2.28 9.55
N GLU A 326 22.98 -3.59 9.47
CA GLU A 326 22.20 -4.58 10.24
C GLU A 326 22.21 -4.30 11.75
N ASP A 327 23.35 -3.84 12.28
CA ASP A 327 23.50 -3.44 13.67
C ASP A 327 22.66 -2.19 14.01
N GLU A 328 22.66 -1.18 13.15
CA GLU A 328 21.81 0.02 13.32
C GLU A 328 20.32 -0.32 13.22
N MET A 329 19.93 -1.16 12.27
CA MET A 329 18.57 -1.68 12.16
C MET A 329 18.15 -2.43 13.44
N THR A 330 19.06 -3.22 14.02
CA THR A 330 18.83 -3.94 15.29
C THR A 330 18.71 -2.98 16.48
N GLN A 331 19.53 -1.94 16.54
CA GLN A 331 19.46 -0.92 17.58
C GLN A 331 18.13 -0.15 17.51
N ILE A 332 17.69 0.25 16.31
CA ILE A 332 16.39 0.92 16.13
C ILE A 332 15.25 -0.04 16.46
N ALA A 333 15.35 -1.34 16.13
CA ALA A 333 14.34 -2.33 16.52
C ALA A 333 14.14 -2.40 18.04
N ALA A 334 15.20 -2.19 18.83
CA ALA A 334 15.13 -2.15 20.29
C ALA A 334 14.43 -0.88 20.85
N LEU A 335 14.15 0.13 20.04
CA LEU A 335 13.37 1.32 20.44
C LEU A 335 11.86 1.06 20.50
N ASN A 336 11.36 -0.11 20.07
CA ASN A 336 9.94 -0.38 20.09
C ASN A 336 9.40 -0.35 21.53
N ARG A 337 8.36 0.47 21.76
CA ARG A 337 7.67 0.60 23.05
C ARG A 337 6.23 0.11 23.01
N ASN A 338 5.75 -0.28 21.83
CA ASN A 338 4.33 -0.50 21.54
C ASN A 338 3.48 0.75 21.87
N GLU A 339 4.04 1.95 21.69
CA GLU A 339 3.40 3.24 21.96
C GLU A 339 2.72 3.76 20.70
N LYS A 340 1.50 3.30 20.45
CA LYS A 340 0.66 3.81 19.36
C LYS A 340 0.16 5.22 19.70
N HIS A 341 0.31 6.19 18.80
CA HIS A 341 0.01 7.60 19.05
C HIS A 341 -1.31 8.10 18.43
N ASP A 342 -1.97 7.32 17.57
CA ASP A 342 -3.38 7.57 17.23
C ASP A 342 -4.30 6.47 17.76
N TRP A 343 -5.38 6.89 18.42
CA TRP A 343 -6.33 6.00 19.06
C TRP A 343 -7.57 5.87 18.17
N TYR A 344 -7.63 4.76 17.44
CA TYR A 344 -8.85 4.25 16.82
C TYR A 344 -9.00 2.77 17.13
#